data_AF-A0A6M7U3F6-F1
#
_entry.id   AF-A0A6M7U3F6-F1
#
_cell.length_a   1.000
_cell.length_b   1.000
_cell.length_c   1.000
_cell.angle_alpha   90.00
_cell.angle_beta   90.00
_cell.angle_gamma   90.00
#
_symmetry.space_group_name_H-M   'P 1'
#
loop_
_entity.id
_entity.type
_entity.pdbx_description
1 polymer ?
#
loop_
_entity_poly.entity_id
_entity_poly.type
_entity_poly.pdbx_seq_one_letter_code
_entity_poly.pdbx_strand_id
1 'polypeptide(L)'
;MKNRITDLNDHLFAQIERLSAEGLTKEELEAEVQRTDAMVKVADMIVDNARLGIQAATLVANHGDRFRKDLPMLSAPKEIDSK
;
A
#
# COMPACT_ATOMS: atom_id res chain seq x y z
N MET A 1 -3.46 0.07 -14.85
CA MET A 1 -3.28 0.68 -13.50
C MET A 1 -2.00 0.14 -12.89
N LYS A 2 -1.27 0.96 -12.13
CA LYS A 2 -0.17 0.52 -11.27
C LYS A 2 -0.73 0.16 -9.89
N ASN A 3 -0.68 -1.11 -9.52
CA ASN A 3 -1.37 -1.64 -8.33
C ASN A 3 -0.49 -2.59 -7.51
N ARG A 4 0.84 -2.47 -7.62
CA ARG A 4 1.81 -3.31 -6.91
C ARG A 4 2.51 -2.53 -5.81
N ILE A 5 2.97 -3.25 -4.78
CA ILE A 5 3.80 -2.67 -3.71
C ILE A 5 5.10 -2.06 -4.26
N THR A 6 5.66 -2.66 -5.32
CA THR A 6 6.84 -2.12 -6.01
C THR A 6 6.58 -0.74 -6.58
N ASP A 7 5.38 -0.50 -7.14
CA ASP A 7 5.01 0.81 -7.69
C ASP A 7 4.96 1.88 -6.57
N LEU A 8 4.42 1.51 -5.41
CA LEU A 8 4.40 2.40 -4.24
C LEU A 8 5.82 2.76 -3.78
N ASN A 9 6.72 1.78 -3.72
CA ASN A 9 8.12 2.02 -3.35
C ASN A 9 8.79 3.02 -4.31
N ASP A 10 8.62 2.84 -5.62
CA ASP A 10 9.15 3.76 -6.63
C ASP A 10 8.64 5.19 -6.41
N HIS A 11 7.35 5.34 -6.10
CA HIS A 11 6.77 6.64 -5.82
C HIS A 11 7.33 7.28 -4.54
N LEU A 12 7.57 6.51 -3.47
CA LEU A 12 8.18 6.98 -2.24
C LEU A 12 9.63 7.45 -2.47
N PHE A 13 10.42 6.72 -3.25
CA PHE A 13 11.78 7.14 -3.60
C PHE A 13 11.78 8.43 -4.43
N ALA A 14 10.90 8.53 -5.42
CA ALA A 14 10.74 9.76 -6.19
C ALA A 14 10.28 10.95 -5.32
N GLN A 15 9.55 10.70 -4.23
CA GLN A 15 9.15 11.73 -3.27
C GLN A 15 10.34 12.23 -2.45
N ILE A 16 11.26 11.34 -2.06
CA ILE A 16 12.52 11.73 -1.38
C ILE A 16 13.36 12.65 -2.26
N GLU A 17 13.48 12.33 -3.56
CA GLU A 17 14.18 13.17 -4.53
C GLU A 17 13.53 14.56 -4.65
N ARG A 18 12.19 14.62 -4.75
CA ARG A 18 11.47 15.91 -4.82
C ARG A 18 11.65 16.75 -3.58
N LEU A 19 11.56 16.17 -2.38
CA LEU A 19 11.79 16.88 -1.12
C LEU A 19 13.23 17.39 -0.97
N SER A 20 14.19 16.74 -1.64
CA SER A 20 15.60 17.11 -1.60
C SER A 20 16.00 18.08 -2.72
N ALA A 21 15.05 18.50 -3.57
CA ALA A 21 15.31 19.39 -4.68
C ALA A 21 15.78 20.77 -4.19
N GLU A 22 16.89 21.26 -4.76
CA GLU A 22 17.39 22.60 -4.46
C GLU A 22 16.48 23.67 -5.08
N GLY A 23 16.33 24.79 -4.38
CA GLY A 23 15.59 25.96 -4.90
C GLY A 23 14.07 25.90 -4.74
N LEU A 24 13.53 24.94 -3.99
CA LEU A 24 12.11 24.91 -3.64
C LEU A 24 11.72 26.17 -2.87
N THR A 25 10.61 26.77 -3.30
CA THR A 25 9.91 27.78 -2.50
C THR A 25 9.29 27.13 -1.26
N LYS A 26 8.92 27.97 -0.29
CA LYS A 26 8.27 27.50 0.93
C LYS A 26 6.95 26.78 0.61
N GLU A 27 6.17 27.35 -0.30
CA GLU A 27 4.88 26.82 -0.72
C GLU A 27 5.01 25.47 -1.44
N GLU A 28 6.02 25.31 -2.29
CA GLU A 28 6.31 24.03 -2.97
C GLU A 28 6.78 22.97 -1.98
N LEU A 29 7.63 23.33 -1.02
CA LEU A 29 8.06 22.42 0.03
C LEU A 29 6.87 21.97 0.89
N GLU A 30 6.00 22.89 1.30
CA GLU A 30 4.77 22.56 2.03
C GLU A 30 3.86 21.61 1.24
N ALA A 31 3.72 21.83 -0.07
CA ALA A 31 2.93 20.95 -0.94
C ALA A 31 3.53 19.53 -1.04
N GLU A 32 4.85 19.42 -1.18
CA GLU A 32 5.52 18.11 -1.24
C GLU A 32 5.50 17.39 0.12
N VAL A 33 5.56 18.11 1.25
CA VAL A 33 5.34 17.53 2.59
C VAL A 33 3.92 16.97 2.70
N GLN A 34 2.89 17.74 2.33
CA GLN A 34 1.50 17.27 2.38
C GLN A 34 1.26 16.06 1.47
N ARG A 35 1.86 16.06 0.27
CA ARG A 35 1.83 14.92 -0.65
C ARG A 35 2.46 13.69 -0.02
N THR A 36 3.63 13.86 0.62
CA THR A 36 4.34 12.78 1.31
C THR A 36 3.49 12.18 2.43
N ASP A 37 2.87 13.01 3.26
CA ASP A 37 2.00 12.55 4.35
C ASP A 37 0.80 11.75 3.83
N ALA A 38 0.18 12.20 2.73
CA ALA A 38 -0.90 11.46 2.09
C ALA A 38 -0.42 10.10 1.56
N MET A 39 0.75 10.04 0.94
CA MET A 39 1.33 8.79 0.44
C MET A 39 1.67 7.81 1.56
N VAL A 40 2.25 8.28 2.67
CA VAL A 40 2.54 7.45 3.84
C VAL A 40 1.25 6.84 4.41
N LYS A 41 0.18 7.62 4.55
CA LYS A 41 -1.12 7.11 5.02
C LYS A 41 -1.67 6.00 4.13
N VAL A 42 -1.55 6.13 2.80
CA VAL A 42 -1.98 5.09 1.87
C VAL A 42 -1.08 3.85 1.97
N ALA A 43 0.24 4.06 2.10
CA ALA A 43 1.21 2.99 2.28
C ALA A 43 0.92 2.16 3.55
N ASP A 44 0.62 2.83 4.67
CA ASP A 44 0.27 2.19 5.93
C ASP A 44 -0.95 1.28 5.77
N MET A 45 -2.00 1.74 5.10
CA MET A 45 -3.20 0.92 4.83
C MET A 45 -2.90 -0.30 3.96
N ILE A 46 -1.99 -0.18 3.00
CA ILE A 46 -1.54 -1.31 2.15
C ILE A 46 -0.79 -2.33 3.00
N VAL A 47 0.14 -1.87 3.85
CA VAL A 47 0.93 -2.74 4.74
C VAL A 47 0.01 -3.43 5.76
N ASP A 48 -0.95 -2.73 6.35
CA ASP A 48 -1.90 -3.32 7.29
C ASP A 48 -2.81 -4.36 6.61
N ASN A 49 -3.25 -4.11 5.37
CA ASN A 49 -3.98 -5.11 4.59
C ASN A 49 -3.12 -6.36 4.33
N ALA A 50 -1.85 -6.20 3.96
CA ALA A 50 -0.92 -7.32 3.79
C ALA A 50 -0.71 -8.10 5.09
N ARG A 51 -0.57 -7.41 6.23
CA ARG A 51 -0.47 -8.04 7.57
C ARG A 51 -1.71 -8.87 7.89
N LEU A 52 -2.90 -8.35 7.62
CA LEU A 52 -4.16 -9.10 7.80
C LEU A 52 -4.19 -10.35 6.92
N GLY A 53 -3.72 -10.27 5.67
CA GLY A 53 -3.57 -11.43 4.79
C GLY A 53 -2.64 -12.50 5.36
N ILE A 54 -1.49 -12.10 5.93
CA ILE A 54 -0.56 -13.02 6.59
C ILE A 54 -1.21 -13.67 7.82
N GLN A 55 -1.86 -12.88 8.69
CA GLN A 55 -2.55 -13.40 9.88
C GLN A 55 -3.63 -14.43 9.51
N ALA A 56 -4.38 -14.16 8.44
CA ALA A 56 -5.36 -15.10 7.89
C ALA A 56 -4.72 -16.40 7.41
N ALA A 57 -3.61 -16.30 6.67
CA ALA A 57 -2.86 -17.47 6.22
C ALA A 57 -2.34 -18.29 7.40
N THR A 58 -1.84 -17.63 8.45
CA THR A 58 -1.41 -18.27 9.71
C THR A 58 -2.57 -18.95 10.43
N LEU A 59 -3.76 -18.33 10.49
CA LEU A 59 -4.95 -18.92 11.11
C LEU A 59 -5.32 -20.24 10.43
N VAL A 60 -5.36 -20.24 9.09
CA VAL A 60 -5.63 -21.43 8.27
C VAL A 60 -4.55 -22.49 8.46
N ALA A 61 -3.27 -22.12 8.41
CA ALA A 61 -2.15 -23.04 8.60
C ALA A 61 -2.21 -23.75 9.97
N ASN A 62 -2.60 -23.03 11.02
CA ASN A 62 -2.63 -23.57 12.38
C ASN A 62 -3.92 -24.33 12.72
N HIS A 63 -5.06 -23.98 12.10
CA HIS A 63 -6.38 -24.49 12.52
C HIS A 63 -7.20 -25.16 11.41
N GLY A 64 -6.61 -25.29 10.21
CA GLY A 64 -7.18 -25.94 9.04
C GLY A 64 -8.04 -25.04 8.15
N ASP A 65 -8.28 -25.50 6.92
CA ASP A 65 -8.99 -24.77 5.85
C ASP A 65 -10.46 -24.42 6.13
N ARG A 66 -11.04 -24.92 7.23
CA ARG A 66 -12.44 -24.62 7.59
C ARG A 66 -12.74 -23.13 7.73
N PHE A 67 -11.74 -22.32 8.09
CA PHE A 67 -11.88 -20.86 8.22
C PHE A 67 -11.74 -20.12 6.89
N ARG A 68 -11.27 -20.77 5.83
CA ARG A 68 -10.95 -20.11 4.56
C ARG A 68 -12.14 -19.38 3.94
N LYS A 69 -13.36 -19.91 4.12
CA LYS A 69 -14.60 -19.31 3.62
C LYS A 69 -14.91 -17.95 4.26
N ASP A 70 -14.43 -17.74 5.49
CA ASP A 70 -14.66 -16.52 6.28
C ASP A 70 -13.50 -15.51 6.12
N LEU A 71 -12.48 -15.85 5.32
CA LEU A 71 -11.24 -15.08 5.15
C LEU A 71 -11.11 -14.56 3.71
N PRO A 72 -11.89 -13.54 3.31
CA PRO A 72 -12.00 -13.09 1.92
C PRO A 72 -10.67 -12.63 1.30
N MET A 73 -9.73 -12.10 2.10
CA MET A 73 -8.38 -11.71 1.69
C MET A 73 -7.50 -12.88 1.21
N LEU A 74 -7.86 -14.13 1.50
CA LEU A 74 -7.19 -15.32 0.97
C LEU A 74 -7.78 -15.82 -0.35
N SER A 75 -8.85 -15.18 -0.82
CA SER A 75 -9.44 -15.44 -2.13
C SER A 75 -8.61 -14.76 -3.21
N ALA A 76 -8.54 -15.36 -4.40
CA ALA A 76 -7.91 -14.70 -5.54
C ALA A 76 -8.60 -13.34 -5.79
N PRO A 77 -7.85 -12.28 -6.13
CA PRO A 77 -8.43 -11.00 -6.51
C PRO A 77 -9.45 -11.23 -7.62
N LYS A 78 -10.68 -10.71 -7.47
CA LYS A 78 -11.61 -10.65 -8.59
C LYS A 78 -11.00 -9.71 -9.63
N GLU A 79 -10.85 -10.18 -10.87
CA GLU A 79 -10.53 -9.29 -11.97
C GLU A 79 -11.57 -8.18 -11.98
N ILE A 80 -11.12 -6.94 -11.78
CA ILE A 80 -11.97 -5.77 -11.89
C ILE A 80 -12.14 -5.58 -13.39
N ASP A 81 -13.28 -6.05 -13.90
CA ASP A 81 -13.63 -5.99 -15.32
C ASP A 81 -13.57 -4.51 -15.76
N SER A 82 -12.52 -4.17 -16.51
CA SER A 82 -12.27 -2.82 -17.00
C SER A 82 -13.20 -2.56 -18.19
N LYS A 83 -14.43 -2.12 -17.89
CA LYS A 83 -15.35 -1.53 -18.87
C LYS A 83 -15.15 -0.03 -18.97
#